data_AF-A0A329U323-F1
#
_entry.id   AF-A0A329U323-F1
#
_cell.length_a   1.000
_cell.length_b   1.000
_cell.length_c   1.000
_cell.angle_alpha   90.00
_cell.angle_beta   90.00
_cell.angle_gamma   90.00
#
_symmetry.space_group_name_H-M   'P 1'
#
loop_
_entity.id
_entity.type
_entity.pdbx_description
1 polymer ?
#
loop_
_entity_poly.entity_id
_entity_poly.type
_entity_poly.pdbx_seq_one_letter_code
_entity_poly.pdbx_strand_id
1 'polypeptide(L)'
;FRLYKQMGEPLYCETMRLIVAAWEGKPDSFRASVLKGMMHFVELYHGEFNEERLLRALRNIHPVDIYRIGQDDPAKLRGWKKYVFPIYTAYNGKCRKDALPMKF
;
A
#
# COMPACT_ATOMS: atom_id res chain seq x y z
N PHE A 1 -6.94 8.48 -14.21
CA PHE A 1 -6.20 8.98 -15.39
C PHE A 1 -4.83 9.59 -15.07
N ARG A 2 -4.69 10.59 -14.17
CA ARG A 2 -3.38 11.20 -13.83
C ARG A 2 -2.38 10.17 -13.27
N LEU A 3 -2.86 9.30 -12.39
CA LEU A 3 -2.09 8.26 -11.71
C LEU A 3 -1.57 7.17 -12.67
N TYR A 4 -2.42 6.70 -13.59
CA TYR A 4 -2.04 5.77 -14.67
C TYR A 4 -0.90 6.31 -15.53
N LYS A 5 -0.96 7.59 -15.93
CA LYS A 5 0.09 8.24 -16.74
C LYS A 5 1.43 8.40 -16.02
N GLN A 6 1.46 8.33 -14.69
CA GLN A 6 2.68 8.54 -13.90
C GLN A 6 3.47 7.25 -13.67
N MET A 7 2.80 6.11 -13.45
CA MET A 7 3.48 4.83 -13.18
C MET A 7 3.66 3.95 -14.42
N GLY A 8 2.87 4.18 -15.48
CA GLY A 8 2.76 3.25 -16.59
C GLY A 8 1.74 2.14 -16.33
N GLU A 9 1.34 1.47 -17.41
CA GLU A 9 0.29 0.44 -17.41
C GLU A 9 0.59 -0.76 -16.49
N PRO A 10 1.81 -1.35 -16.48
CA PRO A 10 2.06 -2.58 -15.73
C PRO A 10 1.88 -2.42 -14.22
N LEU A 11 2.48 -1.36 -13.64
CA LEU A 11 2.41 -1.10 -12.20
C LEU A 11 1.00 -0.71 -11.75
N TYR A 12 0.26 0.01 -12.59
CA TYR A 12 -1.14 0.34 -12.29
C TYR A 12 -2.02 -0.91 -12.26
N CYS A 13 -1.89 -1.78 -13.25
CA CYS A 13 -2.63 -3.05 -13.31
C CYS A 13 -2.26 -3.97 -12.14
N GLU A 14 -0.98 -4.08 -11.80
CA GLU A 14 -0.51 -4.81 -10.62
C GLU A 14 -1.15 -4.24 -9.34
N THR A 15 -1.10 -2.92 -9.16
CA THR A 15 -1.70 -2.25 -7.99
C THR A 15 -3.20 -2.55 -7.87
N MET A 16 -3.96 -2.45 -8.97
CA MET A 16 -5.40 -2.71 -8.95
C MET A 16 -5.69 -4.17 -8.61
N ARG A 17 -4.91 -5.11 -9.18
CA ARG A 17 -5.04 -6.54 -8.89
C ARG A 17 -4.80 -6.84 -7.41
N LEU A 18 -3.78 -6.23 -6.80
CA LEU A 18 -3.47 -6.38 -5.38
C LEU A 18 -4.59 -5.83 -4.48
N ILE A 19 -5.14 -4.66 -4.81
CA ILE A 19 -6.27 -4.06 -4.06
C ILE A 19 -7.49 -4.98 -4.10
N VAL A 20 -7.85 -5.47 -5.29
CA VAL A 20 -8.99 -6.39 -5.45
C VAL A 20 -8.73 -7.70 -4.71
N ALA A 21 -7.53 -8.27 -4.80
CA ALA A 21 -7.19 -9.53 -4.14
C ALA A 21 -7.13 -9.43 -2.60
N ALA A 22 -6.82 -8.25 -2.07
CA ALA A 22 -6.74 -7.99 -0.63
C ALA A 22 -8.12 -7.73 0.00
N TRP A 23 -9.01 -7.03 -0.70
CA TRP A 23 -10.28 -6.54 -0.14
C TRP A 23 -11.52 -6.89 -0.96
N GLU A 24 -11.41 -7.81 -1.91
CA GLU A 24 -12.52 -8.34 -2.73
C GLU A 24 -13.30 -7.23 -3.46
N GLY A 25 -12.64 -6.12 -3.78
CA GLY A 25 -13.26 -4.99 -4.47
C GLY A 25 -14.26 -4.18 -3.61
N LYS A 26 -14.21 -4.29 -2.27
CA LYS A 26 -15.03 -3.45 -1.37
C LYS A 26 -14.86 -1.95 -1.71
N PRO A 27 -15.93 -1.13 -1.71
CA PRO A 27 -15.85 0.27 -2.13
C PRO A 27 -14.76 1.08 -1.42
N ASP A 28 -14.57 0.85 -0.12
CA ASP A 28 -13.55 1.55 0.68
C ASP A 28 -12.11 1.26 0.24
N SER A 29 -11.86 0.14 -0.46
CA SER A 29 -10.54 -0.22 -0.99
C SER A 29 -10.08 0.68 -2.14
N PHE A 30 -10.99 1.39 -2.79
CA PHE A 30 -10.69 2.31 -3.89
C PHE A 30 -10.66 3.79 -3.45
N ARG A 31 -10.65 4.07 -2.15
CA ARG A 31 -10.48 5.44 -1.67
C ARG A 31 -9.13 6.00 -2.13
N ALA A 32 -9.10 7.30 -2.40
CA ALA A 32 -7.90 7.97 -2.92
C ALA A 32 -6.66 7.77 -2.04
N SER A 33 -6.82 7.66 -0.72
CA SER A 33 -5.74 7.34 0.22
C SER A 33 -5.16 5.94 0.00
N VAL A 34 -6.03 4.93 -0.16
CA VAL A 34 -5.62 3.53 -0.38
C VAL A 34 -4.94 3.40 -1.74
N LEU A 35 -5.55 3.96 -2.79
CA LEU A 35 -4.97 3.98 -4.13
C LEU A 35 -3.58 4.63 -4.12
N LYS A 36 -3.46 5.81 -3.51
CA LYS A 36 -2.18 6.53 -3.46
C LYS A 36 -1.12 5.79 -2.64
N GLY A 37 -1.50 5.20 -1.52
CA GLY A 37 -0.61 4.39 -0.70
C GLY A 37 -0.12 3.14 -1.43
N MET A 38 -1.04 2.37 -2.02
CA MET A 38 -0.71 1.14 -2.75
C MET A 38 0.14 1.42 -3.99
N MET A 39 -0.18 2.46 -4.74
CA MET A 39 0.61 2.85 -5.91
C MET A 39 2.06 3.16 -5.56
N HIS A 40 2.30 4.04 -4.58
CA HIS A 40 3.67 4.36 -4.19
C HIS A 40 4.37 3.19 -3.49
N PHE A 41 3.63 2.31 -2.79
CA PHE A 41 4.22 1.09 -2.26
C PHE A 41 4.71 0.17 -3.38
N VAL A 42 3.87 -0.09 -4.39
CA VAL A 42 4.23 -0.92 -5.55
C VAL A 42 5.37 -0.28 -6.32
N GLU A 43 5.32 1.03 -6.59
CA GLU A 43 6.39 1.77 -7.27
C GLU A 43 7.73 1.67 -6.53
N LEU A 44 7.74 1.82 -5.20
CA LEU A 44 8.97 1.79 -4.40
C LEU A 44 9.58 0.39 -4.27
N TYR A 45 8.77 -0.66 -4.28
CA TYR A 45 9.19 -2.02 -3.93
C TYR A 45 8.91 -3.05 -5.02
N HIS A 46 8.65 -2.62 -6.25
CA HIS A 46 8.37 -3.51 -7.38
C HIS A 46 9.50 -4.53 -7.54
N GLY A 47 9.14 -5.82 -7.58
CA GLY A 47 10.09 -6.93 -7.64
C GLY A 47 10.79 -7.30 -6.33
N GLU A 48 10.58 -6.54 -5.24
CA GLU A 48 11.21 -6.79 -3.92
C GLU A 48 10.24 -7.38 -2.90
N PHE A 49 8.96 -7.02 -2.94
CA PHE A 49 7.98 -7.53 -1.98
C PHE A 49 7.46 -8.93 -2.37
N ASN A 50 7.17 -9.75 -1.37
CA ASN A 50 6.45 -11.00 -1.57
C ASN A 50 4.94 -10.72 -1.60
N GLU A 51 4.29 -11.05 -2.71
CA GLU A 51 2.88 -10.75 -2.91
C GLU A 51 1.95 -11.45 -1.89
N GLU A 52 2.15 -12.74 -1.63
CA GLU A 52 1.30 -13.48 -0.68
C GLU A 52 1.37 -12.89 0.72
N ARG A 53 2.56 -12.47 1.14
CA ARG A 53 2.79 -11.77 2.40
C ARG A 53 2.05 -10.44 2.42
N LEU A 54 2.14 -9.65 1.35
CA LEU A 54 1.43 -8.38 1.24
C LEU A 54 -0.09 -8.59 1.33
N LEU A 55 -0.65 -9.53 0.57
CA LEU A 55 -2.08 -9.82 0.58
C LEU A 55 -2.55 -10.28 1.96
N ARG A 56 -1.78 -11.17 2.62
CA ARG A 56 -2.09 -11.60 4.00
C ARG A 56 -2.07 -10.41 4.97
N ALA A 57 -1.10 -9.51 4.86
CA ALA A 57 -1.04 -8.33 5.71
C ALA A 57 -2.23 -7.40 5.48
N LEU A 58 -2.54 -7.08 4.22
CA LEU A 58 -3.63 -6.17 3.85
C LEU A 58 -5.01 -6.72 4.20
N ARG A 59 -5.24 -8.03 4.09
CA ARG A 59 -6.50 -8.68 4.52
C ARG A 59 -6.82 -8.49 5.99
N ASN A 60 -5.81 -8.24 6.83
CA ASN A 60 -5.98 -7.97 8.26
C ASN A 60 -6.23 -6.49 8.58
N ILE A 61 -6.28 -5.61 7.57
CA ILE A 61 -6.45 -4.17 7.74
C ILE A 61 -7.71 -3.74 7.00
N HIS A 62 -8.59 -3.00 7.68
CA HIS A 62 -9.71 -2.38 6.99
C HIS A 62 -9.19 -1.23 6.11
N PRO A 63 -9.62 -1.08 4.84
CA PRO A 63 -9.06 -0.05 3.94
C PRO A 63 -9.14 1.39 4.51
N VAL A 64 -10.19 1.68 5.28
CA VAL A 64 -10.36 2.97 5.96
C VAL A 64 -9.26 3.25 6.97
N ASP A 65 -8.67 2.22 7.59
CA ASP A 65 -7.64 2.39 8.60
C ASP A 65 -6.32 2.86 8.00
N ILE A 66 -6.06 2.60 6.71
CA ILE A 66 -4.92 3.21 5.98
C ILE A 66 -5.02 4.73 6.02
N TYR A 67 -6.22 5.29 5.89
CA TYR A 67 -6.42 6.73 6.00
C TYR A 67 -6.28 7.22 7.45
N ARG A 68 -6.88 6.51 8.42
CA ARG A 68 -6.88 6.89 9.84
C ARG A 68 -5.48 6.87 10.44
N ILE A 69 -4.78 5.73 10.29
CA ILE A 69 -3.39 5.58 10.74
C ILE A 69 -2.50 6.62 10.06
N GLY A 70 -2.74 6.93 8.78
CA GLY A 70 -2.00 7.97 8.08
C GLY A 70 -2.28 9.40 8.57
N GLN A 71 -3.44 9.70 9.19
CA GLN A 71 -3.66 10.99 9.83
C GLN A 71 -3.03 11.06 11.22
N ASP A 72 -3.16 9.97 11.97
CA ASP A 72 -2.68 9.85 13.36
C ASP A 72 -1.23 9.35 13.44
N ASP A 73 -0.51 9.37 12.31
CA ASP A 73 0.81 8.79 12.15
C ASP A 73 1.83 9.42 13.12
N PRO A 74 2.42 8.64 14.05
CA PRO A 74 3.41 9.15 14.99
C PRO A 74 4.69 9.65 14.31
N ALA A 75 5.00 9.17 13.09
CA ALA A 75 6.14 9.63 12.30
C ALA A 75 5.91 10.98 11.61
N LYS A 76 4.69 11.55 11.67
CA LYS A 76 4.31 12.85 11.07
C LYS A 76 4.67 12.96 9.59
N LEU A 77 4.57 11.85 8.85
CA LEU A 77 4.92 11.83 7.44
C LEU A 77 3.96 12.72 6.62
N ARG A 78 4.50 13.44 5.63
CA ARG A 78 3.73 14.37 4.81
C ARG A 78 3.41 13.80 3.44
N GLY A 79 2.36 14.34 2.82
CA GLY A 79 2.00 14.03 1.45
C GLY A 79 1.53 12.58 1.28
N TRP A 80 2.14 11.86 0.35
CA TRP A 80 1.77 10.46 0.05
C TRP A 80 2.37 9.45 1.02
N LYS A 81 3.50 9.80 1.66
CA LYS A 81 4.25 8.93 2.57
C LYS A 81 3.38 8.41 3.72
N LYS A 82 2.48 9.26 4.22
CA LYS A 82 1.53 8.89 5.30
C LYS A 82 0.53 7.80 4.93
N TYR A 83 0.28 7.58 3.63
CA TYR A 83 -0.58 6.49 3.16
C TYR A 83 0.21 5.22 2.81
N VAL A 84 1.50 5.36 2.52
CA VAL A 84 2.41 4.21 2.32
C VAL A 84 2.82 3.59 3.63
N PHE A 85 3.01 4.41 4.67
CA PHE A 85 3.49 3.94 5.98
C PHE A 85 2.62 2.85 6.62
N PRO A 86 1.28 2.94 6.64
CA PRO A 86 0.42 1.85 7.13
C PRO A 86 0.59 0.54 6.34
N ILE A 87 0.83 0.63 5.02
CA ILE A 87 1.02 -0.54 4.15
C ILE A 87 2.40 -1.16 4.40
N TYR A 88 3.45 -0.32 4.47
CA TYR A 88 4.82 -0.71 4.78
C TYR A 88 4.93 -1.41 6.13
N THR A 89 4.34 -0.81 7.17
CA THR A 89 4.36 -1.36 8.53
C THR A 89 3.57 -2.66 8.62
N ALA A 90 2.43 -2.75 7.93
CA ALA A 90 1.66 -4.00 7.82
C ALA A 90 2.46 -5.13 7.16
N TYR A 91 3.10 -4.84 6.03
CA TYR A 91 3.89 -5.83 5.28
C TYR A 91 5.05 -6.37 6.13
N ASN A 92 5.82 -5.47 6.75
CA ASN A 92 6.98 -5.86 7.55
C ASN A 92 6.55 -6.58 8.83
N GLY A 93 5.48 -6.12 9.50
CA GLY A 93 4.99 -6.73 10.73
C GLY A 93 6.11 -6.92 11.76
N LYS A 94 6.10 -8.06 12.46
CA LYS A 94 7.14 -8.42 13.46
C LYS A 94 8.28 -9.26 12.87
N CYS A 95 8.15 -9.75 11.64
CA CYS A 95 9.11 -10.68 11.04
C CYS A 95 10.20 -9.92 10.28
N ARG A 96 11.45 -10.07 10.72
CA ARG A 96 12.62 -9.41 10.07
C ARG A 96 13.08 -10.10 8.80
N LYS A 97 12.76 -11.39 8.61
CA LYS A 97 13.08 -12.10 7.38
C LYS A 97 12.28 -11.47 6.23
N ASP A 98 12.94 -11.16 5.13
CA ASP A 98 12.34 -10.53 3.93
C ASP A 98 11.64 -9.18 4.22
N ALA A 99 12.09 -8.47 5.26
CA ALA A 99 11.61 -7.14 5.58
C ALA A 99 12.15 -6.12 4.57
N LEU A 100 11.30 -5.22 4.11
CA LEU A 100 11.68 -4.17 3.19
C LEU A 100 12.35 -3.01 3.96
N PRO A 101 13.44 -2.44 3.44
CA PRO A 101 14.03 -1.22 4.00
C PRO A 101 13.09 -0.03 3.76
N MET A 102 13.08 0.95 4.64
CA MET A 102 12.28 2.17 4.45
C MET A 102 12.92 3.05 3.36
N LYS A 103 12.18 3.38 2.30
CA LYS A 103 12.69 4.14 1.14
C LYS A 103 12.20 5.61 1.08
N PHE A 104 11.48 6.09 2.10
CA PHE A 104 10.82 7.40 2.08
C PHE A 104 10.84 8.11 3.43
#